data_AF-A0A930K239-F1
#
_entry.id   AF-A0A930K239-F1
#
_cell.length_a   1.000
_cell.length_b   1.000
_cell.length_c   1.000
_cell.angle_alpha   90.00
_cell.angle_beta   90.00
_cell.angle_gamma   90.00
#
_symmetry.space_group_name_H-M   'P 1'
#
loop_
_entity.id
_entity.type
_entity.pdbx_description
1 polymer ?
#
loop_
_entity_poly.entity_id
_entity_poly.type
_entity_poly.pdbx_seq_one_letter_code
_entity_poly.pdbx_strand_id
1 'polypeptide(L)' 'MTEDLNRLKVILAEKKKSNKWLSEQLNIGQATVSKWCTNRSQPSLDMATRIADTLGVSLDELVRRENA' A
#
# COMPACT_ATOMS: atom_id res chain seq x y z
N MET A 1 1.02 10.95 -17.64
CA MET A 1 1.75 9.83 -17.02
C MET A 1 0.97 9.50 -15.76
N THR A 2 0.48 8.27 -15.60
CA THR A 2 -0.31 7.91 -14.41
C THR A 2 0.60 8.01 -13.19
N GLU A 3 0.38 9.03 -12.36
CA GLU A 3 1.12 9.19 -11.13
C GLU A 3 0.85 8.02 -10.20
N ASP A 4 1.93 7.48 -9.64
CA ASP A 4 1.88 6.42 -8.64
C ASP A 4 1.27 6.97 -7.34
N LEU A 5 -0.06 7.03 -7.27
CA LEU A 5 -0.83 7.62 -6.17
C LEU A 5 -0.51 6.97 -4.82
N ASN A 6 -0.34 5.65 -4.75
CA ASN A 6 0.08 4.98 -3.51
C ASN A 6 1.58 4.62 -3.54
N ARG A 7 2.21 4.70 -2.36
CA ARG A 7 3.62 4.40 -2.09
C ARG A 7 3.80 3.03 -1.44
N LEU A 8 2.80 2.14 -1.52
CA LEU A 8 2.79 0.88 -0.79
C LEU A 8 4.05 0.02 -1.05
N LYS A 9 4.47 -0.06 -2.30
CA LYS A 9 5.68 -0.82 -2.68
C LYS A 9 6.95 -0.30 -1.99
N VAL A 10 7.07 1.03 -1.87
CA VAL A 10 8.22 1.68 -1.25
C VAL A 10 8.21 1.41 0.25
N ILE A 11 7.07 1.60 0.90
CA ILE A 11 6.94 1.37 2.35
C ILE A 11 7.18 -0.10 2.70
N LEU A 12 6.68 -1.05 1.89
CA LEU A 12 6.97 -2.47 2.09
C LEU A 12 8.47 -2.76 2.00
N ALA A 13 9.18 -2.14 1.05
CA ALA A 13 10.63 -2.28 0.93
C ALA A 13 11.37 -1.66 2.13
N GLU A 14 11.00 -0.45 2.55
CA GLU A 14 11.57 0.25 3.71
C GLU A 14 11.39 -0.56 4.99
N LYS A 15 10.21 -1.17 5.19
CA LYS A 15 9.90 -2.01 6.35
C LYS A 15 10.33 -3.46 6.20
N LYS A 16 11.02 -3.81 5.10
CA LYS A 16 11.47 -5.17 4.76
C LYS A 16 10.34 -6.22 4.85
N LYS A 17 9.13 -5.83 4.43
CA LYS A 17 7.95 -6.68 4.38
C LYS A 17 7.67 -7.12 2.95
N SER A 18 7.16 -8.34 2.78
CA SER A 18 6.81 -8.86 1.46
C SER A 18 5.32 -8.66 1.17
N ASN A 19 4.94 -8.69 -0.12
CA ASN A 19 3.53 -8.69 -0.51
C ASN A 19 2.76 -9.88 0.09
N LYS A 20 3.45 -11.03 0.27
CA LYS A 20 2.89 -12.22 0.93
C LYS A 20 2.56 -11.91 2.40
N TRP A 21 3.51 -11.30 3.12
CA TRP A 21 3.31 -10.93 4.52
C TRP A 21 2.10 -10.02 4.70
N LEU A 22 1.99 -8.95 3.89
CA LEU A 22 0.84 -8.04 3.97
C LEU A 22 -0.47 -8.73 3.61
N SER A 23 -0.45 -9.65 2.63
CA SER A 23 -1.63 -10.41 2.23
C SER A 23 -2.13 -11.33 3.36
N GLU A 24 -1.21 -11.90 4.14
CA GLU A 24 -1.53 -12.72 5.32
C GLU A 24 -2.07 -11.87 6.46
N GLN A 25 -1.50 -10.69 6.72
CA GLN A 25 -1.97 -9.79 7.78
C GLN A 25 -3.40 -9.28 7.53
N LEU A 26 -3.73 -8.97 6.27
CA LEU A 26 -5.03 -8.42 5.90
C LEU A 26 -6.04 -9.48 5.46
N ASN A 27 -5.63 -10.76 5.43
CA ASN A 27 -6.42 -11.88 4.91
C ASN A 27 -6.99 -11.61 3.51
N ILE A 28 -6.13 -11.15 2.60
CA ILE A 28 -6.48 -10.84 1.21
C ILE A 28 -5.60 -11.61 0.24
N GLY A 29 -6.02 -11.70 -1.03
CA GLY A 29 -5.21 -12.32 -2.06
C GLY A 29 -3.90 -11.56 -2.34
N GLN A 30 -2.78 -12.29 -2.44
CA GLN A 30 -1.47 -11.73 -2.80
C GLN A 30 -1.50 -10.99 -4.15
N ALA A 31 -2.34 -11.43 -5.09
CA ALA A 31 -2.53 -10.78 -6.38
C ALA A 31 -3.11 -9.36 -6.23
N THR A 32 -4.00 -9.15 -5.26
CA THR A 32 -4.59 -7.83 -4.97
C THR A 32 -3.53 -6.88 -4.43
N VAL A 33 -2.73 -7.34 -3.45
CA VAL A 33 -1.59 -6.57 -2.92
C VAL A 33 -0.61 -6.22 -4.04
N SER A 34 -0.31 -7.16 -4.94
CA SER A 34 0.57 -6.91 -6.09
C SER A 34 0.03 -5.83 -7.03
N LYS A 35 -1.29 -5.82 -7.28
CA LYS A 35 -1.93 -4.75 -8.07
C LYS A 35 -1.86 -3.39 -7.38
N TRP A 36 -2.01 -3.33 -6.05
CA TRP A 36 -1.82 -2.10 -5.27
C TRP A 36 -0.39 -1.58 -5.36
N CYS A 37 0.61 -2.46 -5.15
CA CYS A 37 2.03 -2.11 -5.25
C CYS A 37 2.47 -1.68 -6.66
N THR A 38 1.72 -2.03 -7.70
CA THR A 38 1.98 -1.64 -9.10
C THR A 38 1.06 -0.50 -9.56
N ASN A 39 0.31 0.12 -8.64
CA ASN A 39 -0.69 1.17 -8.91
C ASN A 39 -1.73 0.80 -9.99
N ARG A 40 -1.85 -0.49 -10.36
CA ARG A 40 -2.86 -0.97 -11.33
C ARG A 40 -4.27 -0.95 -10.77
N SER A 41 -4.39 -1.00 -9.45
CA SER A 41 -5.63 -0.75 -8.72
C SER A 41 -5.28 -0.02 -7.44
N GLN A 42 -6.21 0.78 -6.93
CA GLN A 42 -6.05 1.44 -5.63
C GLN A 42 -6.76 0.65 -4.53
N PRO A 43 -6.20 0.56 -3.31
CA PRO A 43 -6.97 0.12 -2.16
C PRO A 43 -8.11 1.11 -1.89
N SER A 44 -9.25 0.63 -1.38
CA SER A 44 -10.27 1.53 -0.81
C SER A 44 -9.70 2.28 0.38
N LEU A 45 -10.35 3.37 0.79
CA LEU A 45 -9.93 4.14 1.97
C LEU A 45 -9.81 3.25 3.22
N ASP A 46 -10.78 2.38 3.46
CA ASP A 46 -10.75 1.43 4.58
C ASP A 46 -9.54 0.49 4.53
N MET A 47 -9.21 0.00 3.33
CA MET A 47 -8.03 -0.87 3.15
C MET A 47 -6.73 -0.08 3.30
N ALA A 48 -6.67 1.14 2.80
CA ALA A 48 -5.51 2.01 2.94
C ALA A 48 -5.23 2.31 4.41
N THR A 49 -6.26 2.59 5.21
CA THR A 49 -6.14 2.75 6.67
C THR A 49 -5.62 1.48 7.33
N ARG A 50 -6.21 0.31 7.03
CA ARG A 50 -5.73 -0.97 7.58
C ARG A 50 -4.29 -1.27 7.21
N ILE A 51 -3.88 -0.98 5.97
CA ILE A 51 -2.50 -1.12 5.51
C ILE A 51 -1.58 -0.20 6.30
N ALA A 52 -1.97 1.06 6.48
CA ALA A 52 -1.22 2.05 7.24
C ALA A 52 -1.03 1.59 8.70
N ASP A 53 -2.10 1.12 9.35
CA ASP A 53 -2.06 0.56 10.71
C ASP A 53 -1.17 -0.68 10.80
N THR A 54 -1.32 -1.61 9.85
CA THR A 54 -0.53 -2.86 9.78
C THR A 54 0.96 -2.58 9.59
N LEU A 55 1.28 -1.55 8.80
CA LEU A 55 2.65 -1.14 8.55
C LEU A 55 3.14 -0.18 9.63
N GLY A 56 2.29 0.39 10.48
CA GLY A 56 2.65 1.42 11.46
C GLY A 56 3.19 2.67 10.77
N VAL A 57 2.47 3.18 9.77
CA VAL A 57 2.74 4.44 9.07
C VAL A 57 1.48 5.28 9.05
N SER A 58 1.60 6.58 8.82
CA SER A 58 0.43 7.42 8.56
C SER A 58 -0.15 7.17 7.16
N LEU A 59 -1.45 7.43 6.97
CA LEU A 59 -2.08 7.36 5.65
C LEU A 59 -1.43 8.32 4.65
N ASP A 60 -0.91 9.46 5.14
CA ASP A 60 -0.17 10.45 4.36
C ASP A 60 1.21 9.97 3.90
N GLU A 61 1.84 9.05 4.62
CA GLU A 61 3.04 8.38 4.12
C GLU A 61 2.71 7.38 3.02
N LEU A 62 1.57 6.70 3.14
CA LEU A 62 1.10 5.68 2.21
C LEU A 62 0.65 6.25 0.86
N VAL A 63 0.17 7.49 0.83
CA VAL A 63 -0.35 8.16 -0.37
C VAL A 63 0.58 9.32 -0.77
N ARG A 64 0.85 9.51 -2.06
CA ARG A 64 1.54 10.71 -2.53
C ARG A 64 0.59 11.89 -2.40
N ARG A 65 0.93 12.88 -1.58
CA ARG A 65 0.36 14.21 -1.71
C ARG A 65 1.02 14.86 -2.93
N GLU A 66 0.24 15.22 -3.95
CA GLU A 66 0.73 16.19 -4.92
C GLU A 66 1.06 17.47 -4.16
N ASN A 67 2.30 17.94 -4.29
CA ASN A 67 2.63 19.29 -3.87
C ASN A 67 1.83 20.24 -4.76
N ALA A 68 0.98 21.05 -4.15
CA ALA A 68 0.41 22.23 -4.80
C ALA A 68 1.50 23.24 -5.14
#